data_AF-A0A6P1ZHI7-F1
#
_entry.id   AF-A0A6P1ZHI7-F1
#
_cell.length_a   1.000
_cell.length_b   1.000
_cell.length_c   1.000
_cell.angle_alpha   90.00
_cell.angle_beta   90.00
_cell.angle_gamma   90.00
#
_symmetry.space_group_name_H-M   'P 1'
#
loop_
_entity.id
_entity.type
_entity.pdbx_description
1 polymer ?
#
loop_
_entity_poly.entity_id
_entity_poly.type
_entity_poly.pdbx_seq_one_letter_code
_entity_poly.pdbx_strand_id
1 'polypeptide(L)'
;MDFWNDIVHFTPSEWPEDPSRVDPQLVRMLDRVRCEAGVAIHVHTAWSPSGHVAGSLHGQGKAVDFHFAPGMTPVAEFALLTAFGFRGIGLYPEWTPRHGWHVDLRAGKTRLFWTRRNGRYRYGHEALAAALALAGMQEGKDHI
;
A
#
# COMPACT_ATOMS: atom_id res chain seq x y z
N MET A 1 14.98 -11.29 21.04
CA MET A 1 15.57 -10.81 19.77
C MET A 1 14.72 -9.65 19.31
N ASP A 2 15.34 -8.53 18.91
CA ASP A 2 14.63 -7.36 18.40
C ASP A 2 13.95 -7.73 17.08
N PHE A 3 12.63 -7.49 16.95
CA PHE A 3 11.83 -7.86 15.77
C PHE A 3 12.45 -7.33 14.47
N TRP A 4 13.05 -6.15 14.52
CA TRP A 4 13.65 -5.48 13.37
C TRP A 4 14.92 -6.13 12.85
N ASN A 5 15.57 -7.01 13.62
CA ASN A 5 16.73 -7.75 13.14
C ASN A 5 16.38 -8.77 12.04
N ASP A 6 15.11 -9.15 11.94
CA ASP A 6 14.61 -10.08 10.92
C ASP A 6 14.11 -9.35 9.65
N ILE A 7 14.11 -8.01 9.65
CA ILE A 7 13.60 -7.18 8.55
C ILE A 7 14.77 -6.73 7.70
N VAL A 8 14.74 -7.05 6.40
CA VAL A 8 15.92 -6.91 5.51
C VAL A 8 15.95 -5.55 4.82
N HIS A 9 14.79 -5.07 4.38
CA HIS A 9 14.69 -3.92 3.49
C HIS A 9 14.17 -2.65 4.18
N PHE A 10 13.58 -2.77 5.37
CA PHE A 10 13.11 -1.63 6.15
C PHE A 10 13.85 -1.45 7.46
N THR A 11 14.02 -0.20 7.84
CA THR A 11 14.42 0.25 9.17
C THR A 11 13.23 0.84 9.92
N PRO A 12 13.23 0.86 11.27
CA PRO A 12 12.17 1.52 12.04
C PRO A 12 11.93 2.97 11.62
N SER A 13 12.98 3.72 11.28
CA SER A 13 12.89 5.13 10.86
C SER A 13 12.17 5.37 9.54
N GLU A 14 11.99 4.33 8.71
CA GLU A 14 11.20 4.43 7.47
C GLU A 14 9.69 4.30 7.74
N TRP A 15 9.29 3.96 8.97
CA TRP A 15 7.89 3.83 9.37
C TRP A 15 7.48 5.08 10.17
N PRO A 16 6.49 5.86 9.68
CA PRO A 16 6.01 7.05 10.37
C PRO A 16 5.41 6.75 11.74
N GLU A 17 5.42 7.76 12.60
CA GLU A 17 4.86 7.74 13.95
C GLU A 17 5.53 6.72 14.88
N ASP A 18 4.85 5.64 15.27
CA ASP A 18 5.34 4.63 16.20
C ASP A 18 5.38 3.25 15.52
N PRO A 19 6.54 2.82 15.01
CA PRO A 19 6.70 1.53 14.34
C PRO A 19 6.40 0.34 15.26
N SER A 20 6.52 0.50 16.60
CA SER A 20 6.23 -0.57 17.56
C SER A 20 4.74 -0.89 17.67
N ARG A 21 3.88 0.01 17.17
CA ARG A 21 2.42 -0.17 17.13
C ARG A 21 1.91 -0.77 15.83
N VAL A 22 2.78 -0.98 14.86
CA VAL A 22 2.43 -1.63 13.59
C VAL A 22 2.43 -3.14 13.78
N ASP A 23 1.45 -3.83 13.20
CA ASP A 23 1.36 -5.28 13.25
C ASP A 23 2.61 -5.91 12.61
N PRO A 24 3.39 -6.75 13.33
CA PRO A 24 4.61 -7.37 12.82
C PRO A 24 4.41 -8.17 11.52
N GLN A 25 3.21 -8.74 11.31
CA GLN A 25 2.89 -9.44 10.08
C GLN A 25 2.84 -8.48 8.88
N LEU A 26 2.29 -7.28 9.07
CA LEU A 26 2.18 -6.28 8.02
C LEU A 26 3.57 -5.83 7.55
N VAL A 27 4.46 -5.56 8.51
CA VAL A 27 5.85 -5.18 8.23
C VAL A 27 6.58 -6.29 7.46
N ARG A 28 6.50 -7.55 7.92
CA ARG A 28 7.13 -8.69 7.23
C ARG A 28 6.58 -8.91 5.82
N MET A 29 5.28 -8.73 5.62
CA MET A 29 4.67 -8.87 4.30
C MET A 29 5.16 -7.77 3.37
N LEU A 30 5.20 -6.51 3.83
CA LEU A 30 5.68 -5.39 3.01
C LEU A 30 7.19 -5.49 2.73
N ASP A 31 7.98 -5.98 3.68
CA ASP A 31 9.41 -6.25 3.49
C ASP A 31 9.66 -7.25 2.35
N ARG A 32 8.90 -8.35 2.32
CA ARG A 32 8.96 -9.32 1.23
C ARG A 32 8.46 -8.75 -0.10
N VAL A 33 7.42 -7.91 -0.08
CA VAL A 33 6.97 -7.20 -1.30
C VAL A 33 8.11 -6.32 -1.83
N ARG A 34 8.80 -5.57 -0.97
CA ARG A 34 9.95 -4.74 -1.37
C ARG A 34 11.09 -5.58 -1.96
N CYS A 35 11.33 -6.76 -1.38
CA CYS A 35 12.30 -7.73 -1.90
C CYS A 35 11.97 -8.13 -3.36
N GLU A 36 10.74 -8.61 -3.60
CA GLU A 36 10.30 -9.09 -4.92
C GLU A 36 10.11 -7.96 -5.94
N ALA A 37 9.73 -6.76 -5.48
CA ALA A 37 9.56 -5.60 -6.35
C ALA A 37 10.89 -5.13 -6.95
N GLY A 38 12.01 -5.36 -6.27
CA GLY A 38 13.33 -4.89 -6.68
C GLY A 38 13.49 -3.35 -6.66
N VAL A 39 12.50 -2.63 -6.15
CA VAL A 39 12.48 -1.17 -6.01
C VAL A 39 12.12 -0.77 -4.58
N ALA A 40 12.52 0.43 -4.16
CA ALA A 40 12.19 0.92 -2.83
C ALA A 40 10.67 1.12 -2.65
N ILE A 41 10.21 0.96 -1.42
CA ILE A 41 8.86 1.29 -0.99
C ILE A 41 8.95 2.40 0.04
N HIS A 42 8.23 3.50 -0.18
CA HIS A 42 8.18 4.65 0.72
C HIS A 42 6.88 4.63 1.51
N VAL A 43 6.96 4.38 2.82
CA VAL A 43 5.80 4.36 3.72
C VAL A 43 5.43 5.78 4.12
N HIS A 44 4.16 6.15 3.94
CA HIS A 44 3.63 7.49 4.28
C HIS A 44 2.79 7.48 5.55
N THR A 45 2.10 6.39 5.83
CA THR A 45 1.28 6.25 7.04
C THR A 45 1.11 4.77 7.38
N ALA A 46 1.24 4.41 8.66
CA ALA A 46 1.04 3.05 9.14
C ALA A 46 0.11 3.05 10.36
N TRP A 47 0.64 2.89 11.58
CA TRP A 47 -0.17 3.20 12.75
C TRP A 47 -0.42 4.71 12.84
N SER A 48 -1.66 5.13 13.01
CA SER A 48 -2.00 6.54 13.27
C SER A 48 -3.24 6.69 14.14
N PRO A 49 -3.19 7.50 15.22
CA PRO A 49 -4.30 7.67 16.15
C PRO A 49 -5.39 8.63 15.65
N SER A 50 -5.17 9.34 14.54
CA SER A 50 -6.08 10.38 14.05
C SER A 50 -6.02 10.53 12.52
N GLY A 51 -6.84 11.41 11.93
CA GLY A 51 -6.79 11.69 10.48
C GLY A 51 -7.46 10.65 9.58
N HIS A 52 -8.03 9.59 10.15
CA HIS A 52 -8.70 8.53 9.42
C HIS A 52 -10.18 8.39 9.75
N VAL A 53 -10.93 7.80 8.83
CA VAL A 53 -12.35 7.49 9.03
C VAL A 53 -12.55 6.49 10.18
N ALA A 54 -13.69 6.57 10.86
CA ALA A 54 -14.04 5.62 11.91
C ALA A 54 -13.99 4.17 11.37
N GLY A 55 -13.35 3.28 12.12
CA GLY A 55 -13.12 1.89 11.69
C GLY A 55 -11.90 1.67 10.79
N SER A 56 -11.10 2.71 10.53
CA SER A 56 -9.81 2.57 9.84
C SER A 56 -8.88 1.61 10.59
N LEU A 57 -8.18 0.77 9.83
CA LEU A 57 -7.19 -0.17 10.37
C LEU A 57 -5.84 0.49 10.69
N HIS A 58 -5.61 1.74 10.27
CA HIS A 58 -4.44 2.51 10.68
C HIS A 58 -4.41 2.71 12.21
N GLY A 59 -5.54 3.02 12.84
CA GLY A 59 -5.61 3.15 14.31
C GLY A 59 -5.29 1.87 15.08
N GLN A 60 -5.35 0.71 14.39
CA GLN A 60 -5.03 -0.61 14.94
C GLN A 60 -3.64 -1.11 14.53
N GLY A 61 -2.88 -0.32 13.76
CA GLY A 61 -1.57 -0.72 13.23
C GLY A 61 -1.64 -1.81 12.16
N LYS A 62 -2.81 -2.01 11.55
CA LYS A 62 -3.10 -3.11 10.61
C LYS A 62 -3.25 -2.66 9.16
N ALA A 63 -2.90 -1.40 8.86
CA ALA A 63 -2.90 -0.84 7.52
C ALA A 63 -1.66 0.01 7.27
N VAL A 64 -1.30 0.14 6.00
CA VAL A 64 -0.20 0.98 5.55
C VAL A 64 -0.55 1.63 4.23
N ASP A 65 -0.28 2.94 4.15
CA ASP A 65 -0.32 3.74 2.94
C ASP A 65 1.12 4.02 2.49
N PHE A 66 1.44 3.77 1.23
CA PHE A 66 2.81 3.84 0.70
C PHE A 66 2.82 4.11 -0.81
N HIS A 67 4.00 4.26 -1.41
CA HIS A 67 4.16 4.11 -2.86
C HIS A 67 5.45 3.36 -3.20
N PHE A 68 5.51 2.79 -4.41
CA PHE A 68 6.75 2.23 -4.96
C PHE A 68 7.57 3.32 -5.65
N ALA A 69 8.90 3.25 -5.48
CA ALA A 69 9.82 4.00 -6.31
C ALA A 69 9.68 3.61 -7.79
N PRO A 70 10.14 4.46 -8.73
CA PRO A 70 10.07 4.14 -10.16
C PRO A 70 10.72 2.79 -10.51
N GLY A 71 10.13 2.07 -11.47
CA GLY A 71 10.63 0.78 -11.96
C GLY A 71 9.54 -0.28 -12.13
N MET A 72 8.33 -0.02 -11.65
CA MET A 72 7.15 -0.87 -11.87
C MET A 72 5.99 -0.05 -12.42
N THR A 73 5.15 -0.71 -13.22
CA THR A 73 3.86 -0.15 -13.63
C THR A 73 2.81 -0.43 -12.55
N PRO A 74 1.75 0.37 -12.41
CA PRO A 74 0.68 0.15 -11.44
C PRO A 74 0.03 -1.23 -11.54
N VAL A 75 -0.04 -1.80 -12.75
CA VAL A 75 -0.56 -3.16 -12.97
C VAL A 75 0.38 -4.21 -12.36
N ALA A 76 1.69 -4.06 -12.53
CA ALA A 76 2.69 -4.95 -11.93
C ALA A 76 2.70 -4.81 -10.40
N GLU A 77 2.63 -3.58 -9.88
CA GLU A 77 2.51 -3.29 -8.44
C GLU A 77 1.27 -3.99 -7.87
N PHE A 78 0.11 -3.86 -8.52
CA PHE A 78 -1.13 -4.52 -8.10
C PHE A 78 -1.03 -6.06 -8.12
N ALA A 79 -0.46 -6.62 -9.19
CA ALA A 79 -0.28 -8.07 -9.30
C ALA A 79 0.60 -8.60 -8.15
N LEU A 80 1.65 -7.88 -7.80
CA LEU A 80 2.52 -8.23 -6.68
C LEU A 80 1.78 -8.16 -5.34
N LEU A 81 1.11 -7.05 -5.04
CA LEU A 81 0.35 -6.88 -3.78
C LEU A 81 -0.74 -7.95 -3.62
N THR A 82 -1.41 -8.33 -4.70
CA THR A 82 -2.43 -9.37 -4.66
C THR A 82 -1.87 -10.77 -4.39
N ALA A 83 -0.65 -11.06 -4.86
CA ALA A 83 0.04 -12.33 -4.62
C ALA A 83 0.46 -12.52 -3.15
N PHE A 84 0.77 -11.42 -2.45
CA PHE A 84 1.25 -11.46 -1.06
C PHE A 84 0.16 -11.64 0.01
N GLY A 85 -1.12 -11.68 -0.37
CA GLY A 85 -2.17 -12.11 0.54
C GLY A 85 -2.83 -11.00 1.36
N PHE A 86 -2.54 -9.72 1.10
CA PHE A 86 -3.25 -8.60 1.74
C PHE A 86 -4.77 -8.72 1.53
N ARG A 87 -5.54 -8.27 2.53
CA ARG A 87 -7.00 -8.46 2.55
C ARG A 87 -7.77 -7.21 2.17
N GLY A 88 -7.19 -6.04 2.36
CA GLY A 88 -7.60 -4.81 1.68
C GLY A 88 -6.49 -4.31 0.78
N ILE A 89 -6.84 -3.90 -0.45
CA ILE A 89 -5.93 -3.26 -1.39
C ILE A 89 -6.64 -2.04 -2.00
N GLY A 90 -6.06 -0.86 -1.79
CA GLY A 90 -6.56 0.41 -2.29
C GLY A 90 -5.55 1.10 -3.20
N LEU A 91 -6.03 1.78 -4.24
CA LEU A 91 -5.19 2.62 -5.13
C LEU A 91 -5.56 4.11 -4.99
N TYR A 92 -4.54 4.95 -4.82
CA TYR A 92 -4.61 6.41 -4.81
C TYR A 92 -3.91 6.96 -6.08
N PRO A 93 -4.61 6.97 -7.23
CA PRO A 93 -4.00 7.37 -8.51
C PRO A 93 -3.63 8.85 -8.56
N GLU A 94 -4.17 9.68 -7.67
CA GLU A 94 -3.92 11.14 -7.67
C GLU A 94 -2.74 11.54 -6.80
N TRP A 95 -2.10 10.60 -6.09
CA TRP A 95 -0.88 10.88 -5.37
C TRP A 95 0.25 11.23 -6.34
N THR A 96 1.05 12.23 -5.97
CA THR A 96 2.19 12.71 -6.73
C THR A 96 3.45 12.70 -5.86
N PRO A 97 4.64 12.46 -6.44
CA PRO A 97 4.89 12.22 -7.87
C PRO A 97 4.55 10.79 -8.35
N ARG A 98 4.15 9.89 -7.43
CA ARG A 98 3.82 8.49 -7.74
C ARG A 98 2.45 8.12 -7.16
N HIS A 99 1.75 7.22 -7.85
CA HIS A 99 0.51 6.66 -7.35
C HIS A 99 0.72 5.98 -5.99
N GLY A 100 -0.23 6.20 -5.08
CA GLY A 100 -0.21 5.63 -3.75
C GLY A 100 -0.96 4.31 -3.68
N TRP A 101 -0.57 3.47 -2.74
CA TRP A 101 -1.20 2.21 -2.43
C TRP A 101 -1.59 2.18 -0.96
N HIS A 102 -2.69 1.49 -0.69
CA HIS A 102 -3.09 1.06 0.63
C HIS A 102 -3.09 -0.45 0.67
N VAL A 103 -2.55 -1.04 1.74
CA VAL A 103 -2.81 -2.44 2.07
C VAL A 103 -3.10 -2.63 3.55
N ASP A 104 -3.91 -3.65 3.87
CA ASP A 104 -4.26 -3.98 5.25
C ASP A 104 -4.51 -5.48 5.50
N LEU A 105 -4.53 -5.82 6.79
CA LEU A 105 -4.74 -7.16 7.32
C LEU A 105 -6.18 -7.41 7.80
N ARG A 106 -7.20 -6.75 7.20
CA ARG A 106 -8.60 -6.93 7.61
C ARG A 106 -9.00 -8.41 7.68
N ALA A 107 -9.80 -8.73 8.68
CA ALA A 107 -10.40 -10.05 8.81
C ALA A 107 -11.53 -10.24 7.78
N GLY A 108 -11.74 -11.47 7.32
CA GLY A 108 -12.81 -11.83 6.39
C GLY A 108 -12.36 -12.79 5.30
N LYS A 109 -13.34 -13.44 4.65
CA LYS A 109 -13.08 -14.37 3.53
C LYS A 109 -12.82 -13.61 2.22
N THR A 110 -13.55 -12.53 2.00
CA THR A 110 -13.49 -11.74 0.76
C THR A 110 -12.47 -10.63 0.88
N ARG A 111 -11.58 -10.52 -0.11
CA ARG A 111 -10.64 -9.40 -0.22
C ARG A 111 -11.39 -8.14 -0.66
N LEU A 112 -11.12 -7.00 -0.03
CA LEU A 112 -11.69 -5.73 -0.43
C LEU A 112 -10.72 -4.99 -1.37
N PHE A 113 -11.28 -4.45 -2.45
CA PHE A 113 -10.58 -3.60 -3.39
C PHE A 113 -11.27 -2.25 -3.47
N TRP A 114 -10.49 -1.17 -3.60
CA TRP A 114 -11.03 0.15 -3.85
C TRP A 114 -10.02 1.07 -4.52
N THR A 115 -10.52 2.21 -4.99
CA THR A 115 -9.70 3.35 -5.38
C THR A 115 -10.29 4.60 -4.75
N ARG A 116 -9.44 5.59 -4.45
CA ARG A 116 -9.88 6.94 -4.07
C ARG A 116 -9.54 7.91 -5.19
N ARG A 117 -10.57 8.54 -5.78
CA ARG A 117 -10.40 9.51 -6.85
C ARG A 117 -11.31 10.71 -6.63
N ASN A 118 -10.78 11.92 -6.83
CA ASN A 118 -11.45 13.19 -6.55
C ASN A 118 -12.03 13.22 -5.13
N GLY A 119 -11.25 12.73 -4.16
CA GLY A 119 -11.65 12.64 -2.76
C GLY A 119 -12.70 11.56 -2.44
N ARG A 120 -13.20 10.78 -3.41
CA ARG A 120 -14.26 9.79 -3.22
C ARG A 120 -13.75 8.36 -3.36
N TYR A 121 -14.22 7.48 -2.48
CA TYR A 121 -13.94 6.05 -2.54
C TYR A 121 -14.90 5.35 -3.51
N ARG A 122 -14.35 4.45 -4.32
CA ARG A 122 -15.09 3.51 -5.18
C ARG A 122 -14.60 2.10 -4.90
N TYR A 123 -15.51 1.18 -4.59
CA TYR A 123 -15.19 -0.17 -4.15
C TYR A 123 -15.40 -1.20 -5.27
N GLY A 124 -14.73 -2.34 -5.12
CA GLY A 124 -14.85 -3.49 -6.02
C GLY A 124 -13.74 -3.56 -7.06
N HIS A 125 -13.62 -4.74 -7.67
CA HIS A 125 -12.60 -5.05 -8.67
C HIS A 125 -12.72 -4.15 -9.91
N GLU A 126 -13.94 -3.86 -10.37
CA GLU A 126 -14.19 -3.02 -11.55
C GLU A 126 -13.67 -1.59 -11.34
N ALA A 127 -13.92 -1.01 -10.16
CA ALA A 127 -13.45 0.33 -9.82
C ALA A 127 -11.93 0.41 -9.81
N LEU A 128 -11.27 -0.60 -9.23
CA LEU A 128 -9.81 -0.67 -9.18
C LEU A 128 -9.20 -0.93 -10.57
N ALA A 129 -9.77 -1.83 -11.36
CA ALA A 129 -9.32 -2.12 -12.72
C ALA A 129 -9.41 -0.89 -13.63
N ALA A 130 -10.51 -0.13 -13.54
CA ALA A 130 -10.66 1.13 -14.27
C ALA A 130 -9.62 2.17 -13.85
N ALA A 131 -9.27 2.25 -12.56
CA ALA A 131 -8.23 3.15 -12.08
C ALA A 131 -6.83 2.74 -12.55
N LEU A 132 -6.52 1.44 -12.53
CA LEU A 132 -5.28 0.89 -13.06
C LEU A 132 -5.09 1.19 -14.55
N ALA A 133 -6.14 1.02 -15.34
CA ALA A 133 -6.10 1.34 -16.78
C ALA A 133 -5.79 2.83 -17.02
N LEU A 134 -6.38 3.73 -16.22
CA LEU A 134 -6.13 5.17 -16.32
C LEU A 134 -4.70 5.52 -15.89
N ALA A 135 -4.22 4.94 -14.78
CA ALA A 135 -2.87 5.16 -14.26
C ALA A 135 -1.80 4.72 -15.28
N GLY A 136 -1.97 3.54 -15.89
CA GLY A 136 -1.06 3.07 -16.94
C GLY A 136 -1.04 3.96 -18.20
N MET A 137 -2.15 4.61 -18.54
CA MET A 137 -2.19 5.58 -19.64
C MET A 137 -1.51 6.92 -19.31
N GLN A 138 -1.40 7.29 -18.02
CA GLN A 138 -0.70 8.50 -17.60
C GLN A 138 0.81 8.32 -17.66
N GLU A 139 1.34 7.19 -17.18
CA GLU A 139 2.78 6.90 -17.25
C GLU A 139 3.30 6.83 -18.70
N GLY A 140 2.48 6.35 -19.65
CA GLY A 140 2.86 6.31 -21.06
C GLY A 140 2.99 7.67 -21.76
N LYS A 141 2.46 8.75 -21.16
CA LYS A 141 2.53 10.11 -21.74
C LYS A 141 3.74 10.91 -21.26
N ASP A 142 4.28 10.59 -20.09
CA ASP A 142 5.42 11.32 -19.50
C ASP A 142 6.78 10.88 -20.09
N HIS A 143 6.76 9.93 -21.03
CA HIS A 143 7.94 9.38 -21.69
C HIS A 143 7.99 9.65 -23.22
N ILE A 144 7.14 10.55 -23.75
CA ILE A 144 7.12 10.97 -25.16
C ILE A 144 7.54 12.44 -25.29
#